data_AF-A0ABD5B9E0-F1
#
_entry.id   AF-A0ABD5B9E0-F1
#
_cell.length_a   1.000
_cell.length_b   1.000
_cell.length_c   1.000
_cell.angle_alpha   90.00
_cell.angle_beta   90.00
_cell.angle_gamma   90.00
#
_symmetry.space_group_name_H-M   'P 1'
#
loop_
_entity.id
_entity.type
_entity.pdbx_description
1 polymer ?
#
loop_
_entity_poly.entity_id
_entity_poly.type
_entity_poly.pdbx_seq_one_letter_code
_entity_poly.pdbx_strand_id
1 'polypeptide(L)'
;MDKKTDIPGFSPEELAEYDNHVKFYYTNIINAVILFTYNVEQLDEMAPILIDPLTELYEELDYAFTYVLFETVFRNNLIDGKYKEDLRTFKTKVDSIPNEIWDWKFIDHHENWISIRTDANELLNKIGIDTRIYNDEFVTIAFNKDLKNKVPESLESKNNFFTKLFKNKNTK
;
A
#
# COMPACT_ATOMS: atom_id res chain seq x y z
N MET A 1 -0.05 24.88 -21.74
CA MET A 1 -0.21 23.89 -20.65
C MET A 1 -0.46 22.57 -21.34
N ASP A 2 0.63 21.86 -21.62
CA ASP A 2 0.55 20.60 -22.35
C ASP A 2 -0.05 19.54 -21.44
N LYS A 3 -1.04 18.81 -21.96
CA LYS A 3 -1.75 17.74 -21.27
C LYS A 3 -0.72 16.75 -20.70
N LYS A 4 -0.89 16.38 -19.43
CA LYS A 4 -0.19 15.26 -18.76
C LYS A 4 -0.58 13.93 -19.42
N THR A 5 -0.14 13.70 -20.65
CA THR A 5 -0.34 12.46 -21.43
C THR A 5 0.62 11.39 -20.92
N ASP A 6 0.30 10.11 -20.81
CA ASP A 6 -0.95 9.34 -20.75
C ASP A 6 -0.53 8.07 -20.00
N ILE A 7 -1.36 7.54 -19.12
CA ILE A 7 -1.12 6.17 -18.61
C ILE A 7 -1.75 5.23 -19.65
N PRO A 8 -0.97 4.42 -20.40
CA PRO A 8 -1.50 3.49 -21.38
C PRO A 8 -2.71 2.70 -20.88
N GLY A 9 -3.78 2.68 -21.66
CA GLY A 9 -5.01 1.96 -21.36
C GLY A 9 -6.07 2.75 -20.60
N PHE A 10 -5.86 4.04 -20.32
CA PHE A 10 -6.82 4.90 -19.63
C PHE A 10 -7.14 6.16 -20.45
N SER A 11 -8.41 6.56 -20.45
CA SER A 11 -8.88 7.82 -21.04
C SER A 11 -8.53 9.01 -20.15
N PRO A 12 -8.44 10.23 -20.71
CA PRO A 12 -8.23 11.46 -19.91
C PRO A 12 -9.28 11.66 -18.81
N GLU A 13 -10.54 11.30 -19.06
CA GLU A 13 -11.63 11.40 -18.09
C GLU A 13 -11.43 10.44 -16.91
N GLU A 14 -11.03 9.19 -17.18
CA GLU A 14 -10.68 8.23 -16.13
C GLU A 14 -9.48 8.73 -15.31
N LEU A 15 -8.44 9.25 -15.98
CA LEU A 15 -7.25 9.79 -15.32
C LEU A 15 -7.56 10.99 -14.42
N ALA A 16 -8.53 11.83 -14.80
CA ALA A 16 -9.02 12.91 -13.96
C ALA A 16 -9.74 12.40 -12.71
N GLU A 17 -10.43 11.26 -12.77
CA GLU A 17 -11.04 10.62 -11.60
C GLU A 17 -9.96 10.15 -10.61
N TYR A 18 -8.91 9.47 -11.11
CA TYR A 18 -7.78 9.08 -10.27
C TYR A 18 -7.05 10.30 -9.67
N ASP A 19 -6.92 11.41 -10.41
CA ASP A 19 -6.30 12.64 -9.90
C ASP A 19 -6.99 13.19 -8.66
N ASN A 20 -8.31 13.04 -8.55
CA ASN A 20 -9.07 13.52 -7.39
C ASN A 20 -8.71 12.77 -6.09
N HIS A 21 -8.12 11.58 -6.21
CA HIS A 21 -7.74 10.72 -5.08
C HIS A 21 -6.22 10.56 -4.93
N VAL A 22 -5.41 11.36 -5.64
CA VAL A 22 -3.95 11.18 -5.70
C VAL A 22 -3.24 11.25 -4.35
N LYS A 23 -3.78 12.02 -3.39
CA LYS A 23 -3.22 12.08 -2.02
C LYS A 23 -3.38 10.76 -1.28
N PHE A 24 -4.49 10.06 -1.49
CA PHE A 24 -4.70 8.73 -0.93
C PHE A 24 -3.71 7.73 -1.53
N TYR A 25 -3.53 7.73 -2.86
CA TYR A 25 -2.56 6.84 -3.51
C TYR A 25 -1.12 7.10 -3.09
N TYR A 26 -0.74 8.38 -2.94
CA TYR A 26 0.55 8.75 -2.36
C TYR A 26 0.71 8.20 -0.95
N THR A 27 -0.32 8.37 -0.11
CA THR A 27 -0.31 7.88 1.27
C THR A 27 -0.16 6.36 1.31
N ASN A 28 -0.83 5.61 0.44
CA ASN A 28 -0.70 4.16 0.39
C ASN A 28 0.71 3.71 0.00
N ILE A 29 1.35 4.38 -0.96
CA ILE A 29 2.77 4.08 -1.29
C ILE A 29 3.66 4.29 -0.07
N ILE A 30 3.53 5.44 0.59
CA ILE A 30 4.38 5.76 1.75
C ILE A 30 4.09 4.82 2.92
N ASN A 31 2.82 4.57 3.25
CA ASN A 31 2.40 3.66 4.30
C ASN A 31 2.88 2.23 4.04
N ALA A 32 2.71 1.72 2.81
CA ALA A 32 3.17 0.40 2.45
C ALA A 32 4.68 0.27 2.72
N VAL A 33 5.50 1.25 2.30
CA VAL A 33 6.95 1.21 2.58
C VAL A 33 7.25 1.37 4.09
N ILE A 34 6.51 2.22 4.80
CA ILE A 34 6.65 2.40 6.26
C ILE A 34 6.41 1.09 7.01
N LEU A 35 5.40 0.31 6.63
CA LEU A 35 5.10 -0.96 7.30
C LEU A 35 6.28 -1.94 7.24
N PHE A 36 7.05 -1.97 6.15
CA PHE A 36 8.27 -2.78 6.06
C PHE A 36 9.43 -2.26 6.92
N THR A 37 9.32 -1.07 7.51
CA THR A 37 10.31 -0.57 8.48
C THR A 37 10.10 -1.14 9.89
N TYR A 38 8.94 -1.74 10.15
CA TYR A 38 8.54 -2.19 11.48
C TYR A 38 9.21 -3.50 11.89
N ASN A 39 9.46 -3.60 13.19
CA ASN A 39 9.73 -4.87 13.87
C ASN A 39 8.42 -5.59 14.22
N VAL A 40 8.50 -6.78 14.82
CA VAL A 40 7.31 -7.54 15.23
C VAL A 40 6.41 -6.75 16.16
N GLU A 41 6.98 -6.09 17.17
CA GLU A 41 6.22 -5.32 18.17
C GLU A 41 5.45 -4.16 17.53
N GLN A 42 6.11 -3.36 16.69
CA GLN A 42 5.50 -2.25 15.98
C GLN A 42 4.44 -2.70 14.97
N LEU A 43 4.64 -3.85 14.33
CA LEU A 43 3.66 -4.40 13.39
C LEU A 43 2.44 -4.98 14.13
N ASP A 44 2.64 -5.60 15.31
CA ASP A 44 1.54 -6.07 16.17
C ASP A 44 0.72 -4.89 16.73
N GLU A 45 1.36 -3.77 17.07
CA GLU A 45 0.67 -2.53 17.46
C GLU A 45 -0.26 -1.98 16.38
N MET A 46 -0.07 -2.37 15.11
CA MET A 46 -0.96 -2.00 14.02
C MET A 46 -2.26 -2.80 13.98
N ALA A 47 -2.42 -3.87 14.76
CA ALA A 47 -3.63 -4.72 14.76
C ALA A 47 -4.99 -3.98 14.90
N PRO A 48 -5.11 -2.85 15.62
CA PRO A 48 -6.36 -2.07 15.68
C PRO A 48 -6.70 -1.34 14.37
N ILE A 49 -5.70 -1.12 13.52
CA ILE A 49 -5.80 -0.40 12.25
C ILE A 49 -5.83 -1.40 11.09
N LEU A 50 -4.90 -2.34 11.11
CA LEU A 50 -4.72 -3.45 10.17
C LEU A 50 -5.26 -4.71 10.84
N ILE A 51 -6.39 -5.23 10.39
CA ILE A 51 -7.09 -6.39 10.97
C ILE A 51 -6.14 -7.60 11.12
N ASP A 52 -5.33 -7.85 10.09
CA ASP A 52 -4.23 -8.81 10.12
C ASP A 52 -2.97 -8.13 9.56
N PRO A 53 -2.09 -7.59 10.42
CA PRO A 53 -0.97 -6.77 9.98
C PRO A 53 -0.01 -7.47 9.01
N LEU A 54 0.19 -8.78 9.13
CA LEU A 54 1.15 -9.49 8.27
C LEU A 54 0.57 -9.72 6.87
N THR A 55 -0.71 -10.07 6.80
CA THR A 55 -1.44 -10.20 5.52
C THR A 55 -1.58 -8.82 4.85
N GLU A 56 -2.00 -7.81 5.62
CA GLU A 56 -2.20 -6.46 5.09
C GLU A 56 -0.90 -5.81 4.64
N LEU A 57 0.24 -6.13 5.23
CA LEU A 57 1.54 -5.64 4.77
C LEU A 57 1.85 -6.06 3.32
N TYR A 58 1.40 -7.26 2.89
CA TYR A 58 1.48 -7.67 1.49
C TYR A 58 0.39 -7.02 0.62
N GLU A 59 -0.85 -6.99 1.09
CA GLU A 59 -1.99 -6.46 0.32
C GLU A 59 -1.90 -4.95 0.07
N GLU A 60 -1.52 -4.17 1.08
CA GLU A 60 -1.31 -2.72 0.98
C GLU A 60 -0.19 -2.39 0.00
N LEU A 61 0.88 -3.20 0.00
CA LEU A 61 1.96 -3.06 -0.97
C LEU A 61 1.49 -3.38 -2.40
N ASP A 62 0.76 -4.46 -2.61
CA ASP A 62 0.25 -4.81 -3.94
C ASP A 62 -0.74 -3.76 -4.46
N TYR A 63 -1.62 -3.26 -3.58
CA TYR A 63 -2.55 -2.18 -3.90
C TYR A 63 -1.82 -0.90 -4.28
N ALA A 64 -0.87 -0.44 -3.46
CA ALA A 64 -0.10 0.78 -3.71
C ALA A 64 0.68 0.76 -5.03
N PHE A 65 1.10 -0.43 -5.48
CA PHE A 65 1.83 -0.64 -6.74
C PHE A 65 0.94 -1.02 -7.93
N THR A 66 -0.39 -0.99 -7.76
CA THR A 66 -1.32 -1.11 -8.89
C THR A 66 -1.02 -0.02 -9.92
N TYR A 67 -0.83 -0.43 -11.17
CA TYR A 67 -0.24 0.39 -12.24
C TYR A 67 -0.80 1.82 -12.30
N VAL A 68 -2.11 1.99 -12.43
CA VAL A 68 -2.73 3.32 -12.57
C VAL A 68 -2.61 4.16 -11.30
N LEU A 69 -2.68 3.55 -10.11
CA LEU A 69 -2.57 4.25 -8.83
C LEU A 69 -1.15 4.77 -8.64
N PHE A 70 -0.16 3.89 -8.85
CA PHE A 70 1.25 4.20 -8.76
C PHE A 70 1.66 5.31 -9.74
N GLU A 71 1.31 5.16 -11.02
CA GLU A 71 1.62 6.14 -12.06
C GLU A 71 0.95 7.51 -11.81
N THR A 72 -0.25 7.52 -11.21
CA THR A 72 -0.96 8.77 -10.89
C THR A 72 -0.18 9.64 -9.90
N VAL A 73 0.53 9.03 -8.93
CA VAL A 73 1.36 9.77 -7.97
C VAL A 73 2.50 10.53 -8.66
N PHE A 74 3.21 9.88 -9.60
CA PHE A 74 4.30 10.50 -10.36
C PHE A 74 3.81 11.51 -11.38
N ARG A 75 2.71 11.21 -12.09
CA ARG A 75 2.08 12.14 -13.04
C ARG A 75 1.64 13.45 -12.37
N ASN A 76 1.38 13.41 -11.06
CA ASN A 76 1.06 14.58 -10.24
C ASN A 76 2.24 15.17 -9.45
N ASN A 77 3.46 14.65 -9.65
CA ASN A 77 4.68 15.13 -9.02
C ASN A 77 4.63 15.12 -7.48
N LEU A 78 3.90 14.19 -6.86
CA LEU A 78 3.93 14.03 -5.40
C LEU A 78 5.18 13.27 -4.93
N ILE A 79 5.75 12.45 -5.82
CA ILE A 79 7.09 11.85 -5.67
C ILE A 79 7.87 12.21 -6.92
N ASP A 80 9.13 12.61 -6.76
CA ASP A 80 10.03 12.88 -7.88
C ASP A 80 10.20 11.61 -8.73
N GLY A 81 10.01 11.73 -10.04
CA GLY A 81 10.08 10.62 -11.00
C GLY A 81 11.40 9.84 -10.96
N LYS A 82 12.49 10.44 -10.47
CA LYS A 82 13.78 9.73 -10.32
C LYS A 82 13.73 8.57 -9.31
N TYR A 83 12.82 8.60 -8.34
CA TYR A 83 12.68 7.54 -7.32
C TYR A 83 11.74 6.40 -7.75
N LYS A 84 11.15 6.51 -8.94
CA LYS A 84 10.18 5.53 -9.44
C LYS A 84 10.78 4.13 -9.55
N GLU A 85 12.00 4.03 -10.06
CA GLU A 85 12.68 2.74 -10.21
C GLU A 85 13.14 2.17 -8.87
N ASP A 86 13.54 3.03 -7.93
CA ASP A 86 13.88 2.61 -6.56
C ASP A 86 12.66 1.94 -5.88
N LEU A 87 11.48 2.54 -6.03
CA LEU A 87 10.21 1.97 -5.53
C LEU A 87 9.86 0.65 -6.21
N ARG A 88 10.01 0.54 -7.54
CA ARG A 88 9.76 -0.72 -8.27
C ARG A 88 10.73 -1.83 -7.86
N THR A 89 12.00 -1.48 -7.65
CA THR A 89 13.04 -2.40 -7.17
C THR A 89 12.70 -2.90 -5.78
N PHE A 90 12.26 -2.01 -4.89
CA PHE A 90 11.79 -2.37 -3.55
C PHE A 90 10.62 -3.37 -3.60
N LYS A 91 9.58 -3.09 -4.38
CA LYS A 91 8.45 -4.02 -4.58
C LYS A 91 8.91 -5.38 -5.09
N THR A 92 9.79 -5.39 -6.10
CA THR A 92 10.33 -6.64 -6.67
C THR A 92 11.09 -7.45 -5.63
N LYS A 93 11.84 -6.77 -4.74
CA LYS A 93 12.55 -7.43 -3.64
C LYS A 93 11.59 -8.04 -2.64
N VAL A 94 10.51 -7.34 -2.26
CA VAL A 94 9.44 -7.91 -1.42
C VAL A 94 8.80 -9.13 -2.08
N ASP A 95 8.44 -9.04 -3.36
CA ASP A 95 7.80 -10.12 -4.10
C ASP A 95 8.70 -11.37 -4.24
N SER A 96 10.01 -11.20 -4.05
CA SER A 96 10.99 -12.29 -4.06
C SER A 96 11.16 -12.99 -2.71
N ILE A 97 10.53 -12.49 -1.64
CA ILE A 97 10.58 -13.10 -0.30
C ILE A 97 9.83 -14.45 -0.36
N PRO A 98 10.48 -15.57 -0.01
CA PRO A 98 9.83 -16.88 0.00
C PRO A 98 8.63 -16.93 0.95
N ASN A 99 7.54 -17.57 0.52
CA ASN A 99 6.30 -17.70 1.30
C ASN A 99 6.54 -18.32 2.70
N GLU A 100 7.52 -19.20 2.82
CA GLU A 100 7.86 -19.90 4.06
C GLU A 100 8.34 -18.96 5.17
N ILE A 101 8.82 -17.76 4.81
CA ILE A 101 9.34 -16.77 5.74
C ILE A 101 8.39 -15.59 5.97
N TRP A 102 7.20 -15.62 5.38
CA TRP A 102 6.07 -14.73 5.73
C TRP A 102 5.38 -15.22 7.01
N ASP A 103 6.13 -15.20 8.11
CA ASP A 103 5.68 -15.61 9.45
C ASP A 103 6.36 -14.72 10.48
N TRP A 104 5.59 -14.32 11.50
CA TRP A 104 6.00 -13.45 12.60
C TRP A 104 7.37 -13.80 13.19
N LYS A 105 7.70 -15.10 13.32
CA LYS A 105 8.97 -15.53 13.92
C LYS A 105 10.22 -15.14 13.12
N PHE A 106 10.06 -14.78 11.84
CA PHE A 106 11.16 -14.44 10.94
C PHE A 106 11.39 -12.95 10.77
N ILE A 107 10.37 -12.11 11.05
CA ILE A 107 10.38 -10.67 10.77
C ILE A 107 11.62 -9.98 11.35
N ASP A 108 12.04 -10.32 12.58
CA ASP A 108 13.16 -9.65 13.24
C ASP A 108 14.53 -10.31 13.06
N HIS A 109 14.58 -11.50 12.49
CA HIS A 109 15.78 -12.34 12.57
C HIS A 109 16.22 -12.91 11.23
N HIS A 110 15.30 -13.04 10.26
CA HIS A 110 15.65 -13.57 8.96
C HIS A 110 16.33 -12.48 8.11
N GLU A 111 17.42 -12.85 7.44
CA GLU A 111 18.26 -11.91 6.67
C GLU A 111 17.47 -11.12 5.61
N ASN A 112 16.54 -11.77 4.90
CA ASN A 112 15.66 -11.10 3.94
C ASN A 112 14.81 -9.99 4.58
N TRP A 113 14.25 -10.24 5.77
CA TRP A 113 13.44 -9.25 6.49
C TRP A 113 14.28 -8.09 7.03
N ILE A 114 15.47 -8.39 7.57
CA ILE A 114 16.42 -7.36 7.99
C ILE A 114 16.86 -6.51 6.79
N SER A 115 17.12 -7.15 5.65
CA SER A 115 17.55 -6.49 4.43
C SER A 115 16.44 -5.62 3.85
N ILE A 116 15.20 -6.09 3.76
CA ILE A 116 14.09 -5.28 3.24
C ILE A 116 13.74 -4.12 4.17
N ARG A 117 13.85 -4.31 5.49
CA ARG A 117 13.68 -3.24 6.48
C ARG A 117 14.72 -2.14 6.31
N THR A 118 15.96 -2.52 6.05
CA THR A 118 17.06 -1.57 5.79
C THR A 118 16.76 -0.78 4.51
N ASP A 119 16.43 -1.48 3.42
CA ASP A 119 16.10 -0.86 2.13
C ASP A 119 14.89 0.08 2.23
N ALA A 120 13.83 -0.30 2.96
CA ALA A 120 12.66 0.53 3.19
C ALA A 120 13.03 1.84 3.90
N ASN A 121 13.87 1.76 4.93
CA ASN A 121 14.36 2.93 5.64
C ASN A 121 15.20 3.86 4.76
N GLU A 122 16.10 3.30 3.95
CA GLU A 122 16.91 4.07 3.01
C GLU A 122 16.05 4.72 1.91
N LEU A 123 15.06 4.01 1.39
CA LEU A 123 14.15 4.49 0.36
C LEU A 123 13.32 5.68 0.86
N LEU A 124 12.74 5.57 2.05
CA LEU A 124 11.99 6.66 2.68
C LEU A 124 12.89 7.88 2.88
N ASN A 125 14.12 7.70 3.35
CA ASN A 125 15.09 8.79 3.49
C ASN A 125 15.42 9.45 2.13
N LYS A 126 15.64 8.65 1.08
CA LYS A 126 15.91 9.15 -0.28
C LYS A 126 14.75 10.01 -0.81
N ILE A 127 13.51 9.58 -0.57
CA ILE A 127 12.28 10.28 -0.98
C ILE A 127 12.03 11.54 -0.12
N GLY A 128 12.67 11.65 1.05
CA GLY A 128 12.52 12.78 1.97
C GLY A 128 11.41 12.59 3.00
N ILE A 129 11.12 11.34 3.36
CA ILE A 129 10.17 10.98 4.42
C ILE A 129 10.95 10.71 5.70
N ASP A 130 10.89 11.65 6.65
CA ASP A 130 11.67 11.59 7.88
C ASP A 130 11.02 10.74 8.98
N THR A 131 9.71 10.49 8.90
CA THR A 131 8.99 9.71 9.91
C THR A 131 8.81 8.26 9.48
N ARG A 132 8.58 7.37 10.45
CA ARG A 132 8.12 5.98 10.23
C ARG A 132 6.74 5.77 10.85
N ILE A 133 5.94 6.83 10.89
CA ILE A 133 4.61 6.77 11.49
C ILE A 133 3.62 6.51 10.35
N TYR A 134 2.87 5.41 10.46
CA TYR A 134 1.79 5.10 9.54
C TYR A 134 0.74 6.24 9.56
N ASN A 135 0.32 6.71 8.39
CA ASN A 135 -0.73 7.73 8.27
C ASN A 135 -2.11 7.07 8.17
N ASP A 136 -2.91 7.20 9.22
CA ASP A 136 -4.26 6.64 9.32
C ASP A 136 -5.39 7.60 8.89
N GLU A 137 -5.08 8.77 8.31
CA GLU A 137 -6.06 9.79 7.90
C GLU A 137 -7.14 9.26 6.94
N PHE A 138 -6.77 8.25 6.13
CA PHE A 138 -7.68 7.62 5.17
C PHE A 138 -8.23 6.28 5.64
N VAL A 139 -7.85 5.81 6.84
CA VAL A 139 -8.38 4.60 7.44
C VAL A 139 -9.63 4.93 8.23
N THR A 140 -10.75 4.30 7.87
CA THR A 140 -11.90 4.28 8.77
C THR A 140 -11.62 3.27 9.87
N ILE A 141 -11.10 3.73 11.01
CA ILE A 141 -10.91 2.89 12.19
C ILE A 141 -12.30 2.43 12.63
N ALA A 142 -12.60 1.15 12.41
CA ALA A 142 -13.77 0.52 12.98
C ALA A 142 -13.51 0.36 14.48
N PHE A 143 -13.73 1.42 15.26
CA PHE A 143 -13.91 1.26 16.69
C PHE A 143 -15.12 0.33 16.88
N ASN A 144 -14.86 -0.94 17.17
CA ASN A 144 -15.85 -1.86 17.70
C ASN A 144 -16.22 -1.41 19.11
N LYS A 145 -16.93 -0.28 19.21
CA LYS A 145 -17.55 0.18 20.45
C LYS A 145 -18.79 -0.64 20.79
N ASP A 146 -19.24 -1.50 19.87
CA ASP A 146 -20.54 -2.20 19.94
C ASP A 146 -20.47 -3.73 20.01
N LEU A 147 -19.37 -4.33 20.51
CA LEU A 147 -19.39 -5.75 20.92
C LEU A 147 -20.29 -6.04 22.13
N LYS A 148 -21.11 -5.08 22.59
CA LYS A 148 -22.14 -5.35 23.60
C LYS A 148 -23.57 -5.24 23.14
N ASN A 149 -23.94 -4.63 22.00
CA ASN A 149 -25.36 -4.61 21.61
C ASN A 149 -25.60 -4.33 20.12
N LYS A 150 -26.12 -5.37 19.46
CA LYS A 150 -27.02 -5.40 18.28
C LYS A 150 -26.40 -5.42 16.87
N VAL A 151 -26.61 -6.60 16.26
CA VAL A 151 -26.86 -6.97 14.84
C VAL A 151 -26.21 -6.09 13.75
N PRO A 152 -25.34 -6.67 12.88
CA PRO A 152 -24.65 -5.91 11.84
C PRO A 152 -25.57 -5.56 10.66
N GLU A 153 -25.57 -4.28 10.26
CA GLU A 153 -25.94 -3.86 8.90
C GLU A 153 -24.85 -4.26 7.91
N SER A 154 -25.27 -4.58 6.69
CA SER A 154 -24.69 -5.60 5.81
C SER A 154 -23.33 -5.28 5.17
N LEU A 155 -22.57 -6.37 4.97
CA LEU A 155 -21.26 -6.52 4.31
C LEU A 155 -21.23 -6.16 2.80
N GLU A 156 -22.28 -5.56 2.25
CA GLU A 156 -22.49 -5.53 0.78
C GLU A 156 -21.75 -4.41 0.04
N SER A 157 -21.28 -3.35 0.72
CA SER A 157 -20.61 -2.23 0.04
C SER A 157 -19.14 -2.48 -0.27
N LYS A 158 -18.41 -3.21 0.57
CA LYS A 158 -17.00 -3.58 0.29
C LYS A 158 -16.91 -4.65 -0.81
N ASN A 159 -17.82 -5.61 -0.85
CA ASN A 159 -17.78 -6.72 -1.81
C ASN A 159 -17.97 -6.30 -3.28
N ASN A 160 -18.68 -5.21 -3.56
CA ASN A 160 -18.93 -4.77 -4.95
C ASN A 160 -17.76 -3.99 -5.59
N PHE A 161 -16.87 -3.39 -4.82
CA PHE A 161 -15.70 -2.69 -5.37
C PHE A 161 -14.58 -3.68 -5.71
N PHE A 162 -14.28 -4.62 -4.81
CA PHE A 162 -13.24 -5.64 -5.01
C PHE A 162 -13.59 -6.65 -6.12
N THR A 163 -14.86 -7.05 -6.26
CA THR A 163 -15.25 -7.98 -7.34
C THR A 163 -15.10 -7.40 -8.74
N LYS A 164 -15.02 -6.07 -8.89
CA LYS A 164 -14.81 -5.41 -10.19
C LYS A 164 -13.33 -5.35 -10.59
N LEU A 165 -12.42 -5.21 -9.62
CA LEU A 165 -10.96 -5.18 -9.81
C LEU A 165 -10.37 -6.56 -10.17
N PHE A 166 -10.90 -7.65 -9.60
CA PHE A 166 -10.37 -8.99 -9.84
C PHE A 166 -11.07 -9.79 -10.95
N LYS A 167 -12.20 -9.31 -11.49
CA LYS A 167 -12.88 -9.99 -12.62
C LYS A 167 -12.16 -9.86 -13.97
N ASN A 168 -11.25 -8.90 -14.14
CA ASN A 168 -10.53 -8.70 -15.41
C ASN A 168 -9.23 -9.49 -15.57
N LYS A 169 -8.88 -10.41 -14.64
CA LYS A 169 -7.75 -11.34 -14.81
C LYS A 169 -8.14 -12.72 -15.38
N ASN A 170 -9.40 -12.94 -15.75
CA ASN A 170 -9.84 -14.19 -16.39
C ASN A 170 -10.67 -13.93 -17.66
N THR A 171 -10.04 -13.38 -18.68
CA THR A 171 -10.44 -13.64 -20.07
C THR A 171 -9.19 -13.84 -20.91
N LYS A 172 -8.98 -15.10 -21.30
CA LYS A 172 -8.18 -15.48 -22.47
C LYS A 172 -8.71 -14.81 -23.73
#